data_AF-A0A9E2SCE8-F1
#
_entry.id   AF-A0A9E2SCE8-F1
#
_cell.length_a   1.000
_cell.length_b   1.000
_cell.length_c   1.000
_cell.angle_alpha   90.00
_cell.angle_beta   90.00
_cell.angle_gamma   90.00
#
_symmetry.space_group_name_H-M   'P 1'
#
loop_
_entity.id
_entity.type
_entity.pdbx_description
1 polymer ?
#
loop_
_entity_poly.entity_id
_entity_poly.type
_entity_poly.pdbx_seq_one_letter_code
_entity_poly.pdbx_strand_id
1 'polypeptide(L)'
;MNKNKGIHDRYRNIIFITLPFVLFFLFSCASFDKEFYERVTNIKFPKAIKIIETYDNGEFYTCSSFKIDSFALRKFISDYKFEPLKRIYPSQFLGVHSLKKELPDFNNFDNKFFVTGTKGKNSWIYIIDLNKCILWAEVQYPDMAGN
;
A
#
# COMPACT_ATOMS: atom_id res chain seq x y z
N MET A 1 -55.18 20.12 25.74
CA MET A 1 -54.30 21.06 25.01
C MET A 1 -52.92 20.42 24.90
N ASN A 2 -52.51 20.07 23.69
CA ASN A 2 -51.50 19.05 23.40
C ASN A 2 -50.14 19.71 23.09
N LYS A 3 -49.14 19.56 23.98
CA LYS A 3 -47.84 20.28 23.91
C LYS A 3 -46.62 19.40 23.62
N ASN A 4 -46.78 18.22 23.02
CA ASN A 4 -45.66 17.28 22.75
C ASN A 4 -45.47 16.93 21.27
N LYS A 5 -45.49 17.92 20.37
CA LYS A 5 -45.19 17.70 18.93
C LYS A 5 -43.95 18.43 18.38
N GLY A 6 -43.29 19.29 19.17
CA GLY A 6 -42.24 20.18 18.65
C GLY A 6 -40.79 19.69 18.71
N ILE A 7 -40.53 18.52 19.33
CA ILE A 7 -39.14 18.06 19.59
C ILE A 7 -38.70 16.97 18.60
N HIS A 8 -39.63 16.20 18.03
CA HIS A 8 -39.30 15.09 17.12
C HIS A 8 -38.83 15.52 15.73
N ASP A 9 -39.16 16.72 15.27
CA ASP A 9 -38.82 17.16 13.90
C ASP A 9 -37.38 17.69 13.75
N ARG A 10 -36.71 18.09 14.84
CA ARG A 10 -35.31 18.60 14.76
C ARG A 10 -34.27 17.49 14.63
N TYR A 11 -34.53 16.30 15.18
CA TYR A 11 -33.61 15.16 15.10
C TYR A 11 -33.70 14.42 13.77
N ARG A 12 -34.82 14.56 13.07
CA ARG A 12 -35.07 13.87 11.81
C ARG A 12 -34.22 14.43 10.67
N ASN A 13 -33.83 15.71 10.69
CA ASN A 13 -33.00 16.32 9.65
C ASN A 13 -31.49 16.19 9.87
N ILE A 14 -31.04 15.91 11.10
CA ILE A 14 -29.60 15.73 11.41
C ILE A 14 -29.11 14.33 11.01
N ILE A 15 -29.98 13.33 11.09
CA ILE A 15 -29.67 11.94 10.72
C ILE A 15 -29.49 11.78 9.19
N PHE A 16 -30.15 12.61 8.37
CA PHE A 16 -30.06 12.51 6.91
C PHE A 16 -28.81 13.16 6.30
N ILE A 17 -28.11 14.03 7.02
CA ILE A 17 -26.90 14.72 6.51
C ILE A 17 -25.61 14.02 6.98
N THR A 18 -25.65 13.31 8.10
CA THR A 18 -24.48 12.58 8.64
C THR A 18 -24.24 11.22 7.99
N LEU A 19 -25.29 10.53 7.56
CA LEU A 19 -25.17 9.23 6.87
C LEU A 19 -24.43 9.26 5.52
N PRO A 20 -24.65 10.25 4.61
CA PRO A 20 -23.93 10.28 3.33
C PRO A 20 -22.45 10.65 3.48
N PHE A 21 -22.05 11.34 4.56
CA PHE A 21 -20.65 11.70 4.78
C PHE A 21 -19.81 10.50 5.25
N VAL A 22 -20.40 9.59 6.05
CA VAL A 22 -19.74 8.35 6.48
C VAL A 22 -19.65 7.34 5.34
N LEU A 23 -20.64 7.30 4.44
CA LEU A 23 -20.60 6.42 3.27
C LEU A 23 -19.60 6.85 2.19
N PHE A 24 -19.26 8.14 2.08
CA PHE A 24 -18.30 8.62 1.09
C PHE A 24 -16.87 8.15 1.37
N PHE A 25 -16.52 7.86 2.64
CA PHE A 25 -15.22 7.30 3.01
C PHE A 25 -15.11 5.77 2.83
N LEU A 26 -16.23 5.06 2.66
CA LEU A 26 -16.23 3.59 2.61
C LEU A 26 -15.87 3.00 1.23
N PHE A 27 -15.69 3.84 0.21
CA PHE A 27 -15.37 3.42 -1.15
C PHE A 27 -14.11 4.09 -1.74
N SER A 28 -13.18 4.54 -0.89
CA SER A 28 -11.83 4.83 -1.37
C SER A 28 -11.14 3.52 -1.71
N CYS A 29 -11.33 3.03 -2.93
CA CYS A 29 -10.46 2.01 -3.50
C CYS A 29 -9.08 2.67 -3.65
N ALA A 30 -8.14 2.38 -2.75
CA ALA A 30 -6.79 2.91 -2.80
C ALA A 30 -6.19 2.67 -4.20
N SER A 31 -5.86 3.74 -4.92
CA SER A 31 -5.20 3.69 -6.21
C SER A 31 -3.70 3.78 -6.03
N PHE A 32 -2.93 2.99 -6.79
CA PHE A 32 -1.48 3.10 -6.80
C PHE A 32 -1.02 4.49 -7.27
N ASP A 33 -0.42 5.27 -6.37
CA ASP A 33 0.23 6.54 -6.70
C ASP A 33 1.69 6.30 -7.11
N LYS A 34 1.90 6.10 -8.41
CA LYS A 34 3.24 5.88 -8.97
C LYS A 34 4.20 7.03 -8.68
N GLU A 35 3.73 8.27 -8.80
CA GLU A 35 4.58 9.45 -8.64
C GLU A 35 5.09 9.58 -7.21
N PHE A 36 4.23 9.30 -6.23
CA PHE A 36 4.62 9.23 -4.83
C PHE A 36 5.73 8.22 -4.57
N TYR A 37 5.53 6.95 -4.97
CA TYR A 37 6.52 5.89 -4.75
C TYR A 37 7.86 6.26 -5.40
N GLU A 38 7.86 6.72 -6.64
CA GLU A 38 9.08 7.08 -7.35
C GLU A 38 9.79 8.30 -6.74
N ARG A 39 9.04 9.30 -6.27
CA ARG A 39 9.59 10.52 -5.64
C ARG A 39 10.24 10.22 -4.29
N VAL A 40 9.60 9.37 -3.48
CA VAL A 40 10.08 9.00 -2.15
C VAL A 40 11.30 8.07 -2.24
N THR A 41 11.19 7.01 -3.03
CA THR A 41 12.23 5.96 -3.08
C THR A 41 13.36 6.27 -4.06
N ASN A 42 13.15 7.21 -5.00
CA ASN A 42 14.01 7.44 -6.16
C ASN A 42 14.18 6.21 -7.07
N ILE A 43 13.28 5.23 -6.95
CA ILE A 43 13.23 4.01 -7.77
C ILE A 43 12.15 4.20 -8.83
N LYS A 44 12.53 4.21 -10.12
CA LYS A 44 11.60 4.30 -11.26
C LYS A 44 11.04 2.94 -11.62
N PHE A 45 9.71 2.80 -11.57
CA PHE A 45 9.05 1.54 -11.90
C PHE A 45 9.19 1.21 -13.39
N PRO A 46 9.22 -0.08 -13.77
CA PRO A 46 9.13 -0.49 -15.16
C PRO A 46 7.95 0.17 -15.89
N LYS A 47 8.09 0.37 -17.21
CA LYS A 47 7.04 1.01 -18.02
C LYS A 47 5.72 0.21 -18.01
N ALA A 48 5.83 -1.11 -18.14
CA ALA A 48 4.69 -2.02 -18.12
C ALA A 48 4.60 -2.72 -16.75
N ILE A 49 3.58 -2.36 -15.98
CA ILE A 49 3.22 -2.99 -14.72
C ILE A 49 1.72 -3.27 -14.72
N LYS A 50 1.32 -4.41 -14.16
CA LYS A 50 -0.09 -4.69 -13.86
C LYS A 50 -0.26 -4.69 -12.35
N ILE A 51 -1.02 -3.74 -11.83
CA ILE A 51 -1.36 -3.68 -10.41
C ILE A 51 -2.27 -4.87 -10.09
N ILE A 52 -1.90 -5.66 -9.08
CA ILE A 52 -2.70 -6.77 -8.55
C ILE A 52 -3.62 -6.22 -7.46
N GLU A 53 -3.03 -5.48 -6.52
CA GLU A 53 -3.72 -4.80 -5.44
C GLU A 53 -2.84 -3.68 -4.87
N THR A 54 -3.52 -2.72 -4.26
CA THR A 54 -2.92 -1.60 -3.53
C THR A 54 -3.72 -1.43 -2.25
N TYR A 55 -3.00 -1.14 -1.17
CA TYR A 55 -3.56 -0.78 0.11
C TYR A 55 -2.82 0.45 0.63
N ASP A 56 -3.58 1.41 1.12
CA ASP A 56 -3.07 2.59 1.80
C ASP A 56 -3.89 2.76 3.06
N ASN A 57 -3.25 2.80 4.23
CA ASN A 57 -3.98 3.02 5.47
C ASN A 57 -4.33 4.49 5.68
N GLY A 58 -3.79 5.39 4.87
CA GLY A 58 -4.01 6.84 4.97
C GLY A 58 -3.34 7.47 6.19
N GLU A 59 -2.47 6.73 6.89
CA GLU A 59 -1.82 7.20 8.11
C GLU A 59 -0.31 7.18 8.00
N PHE A 60 0.30 6.00 7.79
CA PHE A 60 1.76 5.86 7.90
C PHE A 60 2.38 4.85 6.92
N TYR A 61 1.60 4.16 6.09
CA TYR A 61 2.17 3.33 5.04
C TYR A 61 1.20 3.06 3.89
N THR A 62 1.79 2.82 2.73
CA THR A 62 1.13 2.32 1.52
C THR A 62 1.90 1.12 1.02
N CYS A 63 1.19 0.11 0.53
CA CYS A 63 1.78 -1.07 -0.08
C CYS A 63 1.01 -1.50 -1.33
N SER A 64 1.72 -2.08 -2.29
CA SER A 64 1.14 -2.55 -3.56
C SER A 64 1.86 -3.81 -4.04
N SER A 65 1.13 -4.67 -4.75
CA SER A 65 1.71 -5.81 -5.47
C SER A 65 1.46 -5.69 -6.97
N PHE A 66 2.49 -6.03 -7.75
CA PHE A 66 2.50 -5.87 -9.20
C PHE A 66 2.91 -7.16 -9.88
N LYS A 67 2.24 -7.48 -10.98
CA LYS A 67 2.73 -8.43 -11.98
C LYS A 67 3.57 -7.67 -13.00
N ILE A 68 4.80 -8.12 -13.21
CA ILE A 68 5.76 -7.48 -14.11
C ILE A 68 6.39 -8.58 -14.99
N ASP A 69 6.78 -8.25 -16.21
CA ASP A 69 7.50 -9.19 -17.07
C ASP A 69 8.86 -9.62 -16.44
N SER A 70 9.28 -10.86 -16.70
CA SER A 70 10.50 -11.43 -16.10
C SER A 70 11.77 -10.69 -16.53
N PHE A 71 11.87 -10.28 -17.80
CA PHE A 71 13.02 -9.52 -18.30
C PHE A 71 13.07 -8.13 -17.66
N ALA A 72 11.92 -7.46 -17.55
CA ALA A 72 11.81 -6.18 -16.87
C ALA A 72 12.20 -6.28 -15.38
N LEU A 73 11.79 -7.34 -14.66
CA LEU A 73 12.19 -7.56 -13.27
C LEU A 73 13.68 -7.82 -13.11
N ARG A 74 14.29 -8.63 -13.99
CA ARG A 74 15.75 -8.87 -13.93
C ARG A 74 16.55 -7.59 -14.16
N LYS A 75 16.12 -6.76 -15.12
CA LYS A 75 16.70 -5.44 -15.33
C LYS A 75 16.52 -4.56 -14.08
N PHE A 76 15.32 -4.55 -13.52
CA PHE A 76 14.99 -3.76 -12.32
C PHE A 76 15.82 -4.16 -11.10
N ILE A 77 16.04 -5.47 -10.89
CA ILE A 77 16.96 -6.02 -9.89
C ILE A 77 18.36 -5.47 -10.09
N SER A 78 18.87 -5.47 -11.32
CA SER A 78 20.21 -4.99 -11.64
C SER A 78 20.35 -3.47 -11.48
N ASP A 79 19.39 -2.69 -11.98
CA ASP A 79 19.44 -1.22 -11.99
C ASP A 79 19.47 -0.65 -10.56
N TYR A 80 18.69 -1.26 -9.66
CA TYR A 80 18.52 -0.80 -8.27
C TYR A 80 19.23 -1.69 -7.24
N LYS A 81 20.08 -2.61 -7.70
CA LYS A 81 20.96 -3.46 -6.87
C LYS A 81 20.18 -4.22 -5.78
N PHE A 82 19.10 -4.88 -6.17
CA PHE A 82 18.37 -5.76 -5.25
C PHE A 82 19.28 -6.92 -4.80
N GLU A 83 19.21 -7.24 -3.52
CA GLU A 83 19.99 -8.30 -2.91
C GLU A 83 19.17 -9.60 -2.81
N PRO A 84 19.79 -10.79 -2.92
CA PRO A 84 19.09 -12.04 -2.66
C PRO A 84 18.49 -12.06 -1.25
N LEU A 85 17.20 -12.36 -1.16
CA LEU A 85 16.51 -12.47 0.12
C LEU A 85 16.96 -13.76 0.81
N LYS A 86 17.50 -13.67 2.03
CA LYS A 86 17.91 -14.85 2.83
C LYS A 86 17.01 -15.09 4.04
N ARG A 87 16.42 -14.01 4.54
CA ARG A 87 15.50 -13.98 5.67
C ARG A 87 14.72 -12.68 5.60
N ILE A 88 13.46 -12.72 5.98
CA ILE A 88 12.67 -11.55 6.32
C ILE A 88 11.83 -11.87 7.55
N TYR A 89 11.72 -10.91 8.46
CA TYR A 89 10.75 -11.00 9.53
C TYR A 89 9.46 -10.34 9.05
N PRO A 90 8.28 -10.95 9.24
CA PRO A 90 7.01 -10.34 8.83
C PRO A 90 6.81 -8.91 9.33
N SER A 91 7.37 -8.58 10.50
CA SER A 91 7.37 -7.22 11.07
C SER A 91 8.11 -6.16 10.23
N GLN A 92 8.95 -6.57 9.27
CA GLN A 92 9.67 -5.67 8.37
C GLN A 92 8.84 -5.26 7.15
N PHE A 93 7.75 -5.99 6.86
CA PHE A 93 6.86 -5.75 5.73
C PHE A 93 5.41 -5.76 6.20
N LEU A 94 4.90 -4.59 6.57
CA LEU A 94 3.55 -4.42 7.10
C LEU A 94 2.47 -4.90 6.13
N GLY A 95 2.74 -4.80 4.82
CA GLY A 95 1.86 -5.21 3.74
C GLY A 95 1.43 -6.69 3.81
N VAL A 96 2.15 -7.56 4.54
CA VAL A 96 1.72 -8.95 4.76
C VAL A 96 0.33 -9.05 5.42
N HIS A 97 -0.06 -8.04 6.21
CA HIS A 97 -1.35 -8.01 6.90
C HIS A 97 -2.47 -7.34 6.09
N SER A 98 -2.11 -6.65 5.00
CA SER A 98 -3.02 -5.75 4.28
C SER A 98 -3.30 -6.18 2.85
N LEU A 99 -2.28 -6.72 2.18
CA LEU A 99 -2.37 -7.37 0.89
C LEU A 99 -3.05 -8.74 1.05
N LYS A 100 -4.01 -9.08 0.19
CA LYS A 100 -4.84 -10.31 0.34
C LYS A 100 -4.83 -11.20 -0.88
N LYS A 101 -4.54 -10.67 -2.06
CA LYS A 101 -4.60 -11.43 -3.32
C LYS A 101 -3.34 -12.24 -3.56
N GLU A 102 -2.19 -11.64 -3.33
CA GLU A 102 -0.90 -12.28 -3.58
C GLU A 102 0.07 -11.96 -2.44
N LEU A 103 0.22 -12.90 -1.52
CA LEU A 103 1.13 -12.77 -0.38
C LEU A 103 2.54 -13.28 -0.72
N PRO A 104 3.59 -12.61 -0.21
CA PRO A 104 4.93 -13.14 -0.29
C PRO A 104 5.06 -14.41 0.56
N ASP A 105 5.64 -15.45 -0.03
CA ASP A 105 5.98 -16.67 0.68
C ASP A 105 7.32 -16.49 1.41
N PHE A 106 7.24 -16.42 2.74
CA PHE A 106 8.39 -16.23 3.63
C PHE A 106 9.04 -17.54 4.10
N ASN A 107 8.57 -18.69 3.63
CA ASN A 107 9.19 -20.00 3.92
C ASN A 107 10.14 -20.45 2.80
N ASN A 108 9.99 -19.88 1.61
CA ASN A 108 10.85 -20.14 0.45
C ASN A 108 11.55 -18.84 0.06
N PHE A 109 12.87 -18.85 -0.10
CA PHE A 109 13.64 -17.67 -0.49
C PHE A 109 14.26 -17.77 -1.89
N ASP A 110 14.07 -18.90 -2.58
CA ASP A 110 14.66 -19.14 -3.89
C ASP A 110 14.14 -18.13 -4.91
N ASN A 111 15.08 -17.52 -5.63
CA ASN A 111 14.83 -16.46 -6.62
C ASN A 111 14.01 -15.28 -6.07
N LYS A 112 14.09 -15.03 -4.76
CA LYS A 112 13.56 -13.82 -4.13
C LYS A 112 14.67 -12.81 -3.89
N PHE A 113 14.34 -11.55 -4.11
CA PHE A 113 15.26 -10.44 -3.97
C PHE A 113 14.57 -9.30 -3.22
N PHE A 114 15.33 -8.45 -2.58
CA PHE A 114 14.79 -7.30 -1.89
C PHE A 114 15.71 -6.09 -1.98
N VAL A 115 15.13 -4.91 -1.79
CA VAL A 115 15.89 -3.69 -1.52
C VAL A 115 15.12 -2.89 -0.49
N THR A 116 15.86 -2.32 0.45
CA THR A 116 15.32 -1.40 1.46
C THR A 116 15.99 -0.05 1.33
N GLY A 117 15.33 0.99 1.77
CA GLY A 117 15.97 2.30 1.89
C GLY A 117 15.19 3.26 2.76
N THR A 118 15.81 4.40 3.01
CA THR A 118 15.26 5.48 3.84
C THR A 118 15.59 6.82 3.20
N LYS A 119 14.65 7.77 3.25
CA LYS A 119 14.85 9.16 2.79
C LYS A 119 14.01 10.11 3.63
N GLY A 120 14.68 10.94 4.41
CA GLY A 120 14.01 11.77 5.42
C GLY A 120 13.29 10.87 6.42
N LYS A 121 11.99 11.10 6.63
CA LYS A 121 11.13 10.30 7.53
C LYS A 121 10.47 9.10 6.85
N ASN A 122 10.76 8.88 5.57
CA ASN A 122 10.18 7.76 4.83
C ASN A 122 11.15 6.58 4.84
N SER A 123 10.60 5.38 4.90
CA SER A 123 11.33 4.13 4.63
C SER A 123 10.57 3.30 3.61
N TRP A 124 11.27 2.38 2.95
CA TRP A 124 10.63 1.47 2.01
C TRP A 124 11.32 0.12 2.00
N ILE A 125 10.54 -0.87 1.60
CA ILE A 125 10.99 -2.23 1.34
C ILE A 125 10.28 -2.75 0.09
N TYR A 126 11.07 -3.11 -0.91
CA TYR A 126 10.58 -3.75 -2.12
C TYR A 126 11.08 -5.18 -2.14
N ILE A 127 10.19 -6.13 -2.45
CA ILE A 127 10.47 -7.56 -2.51
C ILE A 127 10.06 -8.07 -3.89
N ILE A 128 10.93 -8.84 -4.53
CA ILE A 128 10.67 -9.44 -5.85
C ILE A 128 10.71 -10.95 -5.70
N ASP A 129 9.76 -11.64 -6.33
CA ASP A 129 9.79 -13.09 -6.56
C ASP A 129 9.82 -13.34 -8.07
N LEU A 130 10.98 -13.81 -8.58
CA LEU A 130 11.14 -14.08 -10.01
C LEU A 130 10.41 -15.35 -10.47
N ASN A 131 10.06 -16.28 -9.56
CA ASN A 131 9.29 -17.47 -9.93
C ASN A 131 7.84 -17.07 -10.26
N LYS A 132 7.30 -16.11 -9.49
CA LYS A 132 5.95 -15.57 -9.70
C LYS A 132 5.93 -14.33 -10.60
N CYS A 133 7.07 -13.74 -10.90
CA CYS A 133 7.19 -12.44 -11.55
C CYS A 133 6.36 -11.35 -10.84
N ILE A 134 6.47 -11.30 -9.51
CA ILE A 134 5.77 -10.35 -8.65
C ILE A 134 6.77 -9.40 -7.99
N LEU A 135 6.38 -8.12 -7.91
CA LEU A 135 7.00 -7.10 -7.08
C LEU A 135 6.01 -6.70 -6.00
N TRP A 136 6.39 -6.82 -4.73
CA TRP A 136 5.74 -6.14 -3.61
C TRP A 136 6.51 -4.88 -3.29
N ALA A 137 5.83 -3.76 -3.15
CA ALA A 137 6.41 -2.49 -2.78
C ALA A 137 5.67 -1.91 -1.59
N GLU A 138 6.39 -1.57 -0.54
CA GLU A 138 5.85 -0.84 0.61
C GLU A 138 6.68 0.42 0.84
N VAL A 139 5.98 1.52 1.10
CA VAL A 139 6.55 2.79 1.52
C VAL A 139 5.87 3.16 2.83
N GLN A 140 6.67 3.32 3.87
CA GLN A 140 6.26 3.88 5.15
C GLN A 140 6.61 5.37 5.15
N TYR A 141 5.68 6.19 5.60
CA TYR A 141 5.76 7.65 5.59
C TYR A 141 5.32 8.19 6.96
N PRO A 142 5.76 9.40 7.36
CA PRO A 142 5.41 9.94 8.66
C PRO A 142 3.90 10.07 8.81
N ASP A 143 3.42 9.83 10.03
CA ASP A 143 2.00 9.99 10.34
C ASP A 143 1.53 11.45 10.14
N MET A 144 0.22 11.70 10.16
CA MET A 144 -0.31 13.07 10.05
C MET A 144 0.16 13.99 11.20
N ALA A 145 0.70 13.45 12.29
CA ALA A 145 1.33 14.19 13.37
C ALA A 145 2.81 14.53 13.07
N GLY A 146 3.33 14.04 11.95
CA GLY A 146 4.66 14.31 11.45
C GLY A 146 5.75 13.56 12.20
N ASN A 147 5.47 12.44 12.88
CA ASN A 147 6.48 11.62 13.55
C ASN A 147 7.31 10.82 12.55
#